data_AF-E9M809-F1
#
_entry.id   AF-E9M809-F1
#
_cell.length_a   1.000
_cell.length_b   1.000
_cell.length_c   1.000
_cell.angle_alpha   90.00
_cell.angle_beta   90.00
_cell.angle_gamma   90.00
#
_symmetry.space_group_name_H-M   'P 1'
#
loop_
_entity.id
_entity.type
_entity.pdbx_description
1 polymer ?
#
loop_
_entity_poly.entity_id
_entity_poly.type
_entity_poly.pdbx_seq_one_letter_code
_entity_poly.pdbx_strand_id
1 'polypeptide(L)'
;VLLSVADYTGFLYVRTGTPEYVRLIEQGSLRTFGGHTTVIAAFFAAFVSMLMFVVWWYLGRFYCTAFYYVKGPRGRITEKMDVTAFGEEG
;
A
#
# COMPACT_ATOMS: atom_id res chain seq x y z
N VAL A 1 -34.72 -4.66 15.05
CA VAL A 1 -33.54 -4.69 14.15
C VAL A 1 -32.31 -4.94 14.99
N LEU A 2 -31.45 -5.89 14.61
CA LEU A 2 -30.22 -6.20 15.33
C LEU A 2 -29.08 -5.51 14.58
N LEU A 3 -28.39 -4.57 15.23
CA LEU A 3 -27.33 -3.75 14.65
C LEU A 3 -26.08 -3.88 15.52
N SER A 4 -24.90 -3.96 14.90
CA SER A 4 -23.64 -3.85 15.64
C SER A 4 -23.46 -2.42 16.16
N VAL A 5 -22.60 -2.25 17.17
CA VAL A 5 -22.27 -0.91 17.68
C VAL A 5 -21.67 -0.03 16.56
N ALA A 6 -20.87 -0.61 15.67
CA ALA A 6 -20.28 0.10 14.53
C ALA A 6 -21.35 0.57 13.52
N ASP A 7 -22.40 -0.21 13.31
CA ASP A 7 -23.50 0.17 12.44
C ASP A 7 -24.43 1.19 13.10
N TYR A 8 -24.66 1.07 14.41
CA TYR A 8 -25.45 2.02 15.18
C TYR A 8 -24.83 3.43 15.18
N THR A 9 -23.52 3.53 15.36
CA THR A 9 -22.83 4.83 15.26
C THR A 9 -22.93 5.44 13.86
N GLY A 10 -22.83 4.62 12.81
CA GLY A 10 -23.02 5.06 11.42
C GLY A 10 -24.46 5.46 11.07
N PHE A 11 -25.44 4.98 11.83
CA PHE A 11 -26.84 5.40 11.71
C PHE A 11 -27.13 6.68 12.49
N LEU A 12 -26.61 6.81 13.71
CA LEU A 12 -26.79 7.99 14.56
C LEU A 12 -26.10 9.23 13.97
N TYR A 13 -24.88 9.09 13.47
CA TYR A 13 -24.12 10.19 12.87
C TYR A 13 -24.25 10.14 11.35
N VAL A 14 -25.24 10.87 10.84
CA VAL A 14 -25.55 10.92 9.41
C VAL A 14 -24.40 11.52 8.61
N ARG A 15 -23.93 10.77 7.60
CA ARG A 15 -22.96 11.24 6.60
C ARG A 15 -23.68 11.54 5.29
N THR A 16 -23.88 12.83 5.00
CA THR A 16 -24.69 13.31 3.86
C THR A 16 -24.23 12.83 2.48
N GLY A 17 -22.96 12.45 2.33
CA GLY A 17 -22.39 11.96 1.06
C GLY A 17 -22.00 10.48 1.04
N THR A 18 -22.22 9.71 2.11
CA THR A 18 -21.84 8.27 2.16
C THR A 18 -22.98 7.40 2.72
N PRO A 19 -24.03 7.16 1.92
CA PRO A 19 -25.16 6.33 2.34
C PRO A 19 -24.75 4.86 2.50
N GLU A 20 -25.55 4.10 3.25
CA GLU A 20 -25.24 2.71 3.66
C GLU A 20 -24.95 1.77 2.48
N TYR A 21 -25.70 1.88 1.38
CA TYR A 21 -25.56 1.04 0.19
C TYR A 21 -24.24 1.23 -0.57
N VAL A 22 -23.47 2.28 -0.27
CA VAL A 22 -22.14 2.51 -0.87
C VAL A 22 -21.05 1.73 -0.12
N ARG A 23 -21.35 1.16 1.06
CA ARG A 23 -20.36 0.43 1.84
C ARG A 23 -19.98 -0.88 1.14
N LEU A 24 -18.69 -1.06 0.88
CA LEU A 24 -18.10 -2.31 0.44
C LEU A 24 -17.70 -3.15 1.66
N ILE A 25 -18.69 -3.85 2.22
CA ILE A 25 -18.51 -4.77 3.34
C ILE A 25 -19.02 -6.16 2.96
N GLU A 26 -18.71 -7.16 3.79
CA GLU A 26 -19.20 -8.52 3.58
C GLU A 26 -20.74 -8.56 3.65
N GLN A 27 -21.40 -8.91 2.52
CA GLN A 27 -22.86 -9.07 2.44
C GLN A 27 -23.30 -10.54 2.24
N GLY A 28 -22.38 -11.49 2.46
CA GLY A 28 -22.59 -12.92 2.18
C GLY A 28 -22.73 -13.22 0.68
N SER A 29 -22.45 -14.45 0.29
CA SER A 29 -22.68 -14.94 -1.08
C SER A 29 -23.14 -16.40 -1.04
N LEU A 30 -23.78 -16.88 -2.11
CA LEU A 30 -24.15 -18.29 -2.24
C LEU A 30 -22.95 -19.26 -2.19
N ARG A 31 -21.73 -18.73 -2.31
CA ARG A 31 -20.48 -19.51 -2.30
C ARG A 31 -19.66 -19.35 -1.01
N THR A 32 -20.08 -18.53 -0.06
CA THR A 32 -19.33 -18.29 1.19
C THR A 32 -19.69 -19.32 2.24
N PHE A 33 -18.68 -19.96 2.83
CA PHE A 33 -18.85 -20.72 4.06
C PHE A 33 -18.82 -19.73 5.23
N GLY A 34 -19.99 -19.51 5.84
CA GLY A 34 -20.15 -18.56 6.95
C GLY A 34 -19.16 -18.84 8.08
N GLY A 35 -18.50 -17.79 8.58
CA GLY A 35 -17.51 -17.87 9.66
C GLY A 35 -16.06 -18.12 9.22
N HIS A 36 -15.80 -18.55 7.98
CA HIS A 36 -14.43 -18.76 7.46
C HIS A 36 -13.89 -17.60 6.62
N THR A 37 -14.73 -16.60 6.30
CA THR A 37 -14.41 -15.51 5.38
C THR A 37 -13.19 -14.70 5.82
N THR A 38 -13.06 -14.40 7.11
CA THR A 38 -11.94 -13.63 7.68
C THR A 38 -10.59 -14.34 7.48
N VAL A 39 -10.54 -15.64 7.74
CA VAL A 39 -9.32 -16.44 7.61
C VAL A 39 -8.89 -16.52 6.14
N ILE A 40 -9.84 -16.82 5.25
CA ILE A 40 -9.57 -16.90 3.81
C ILE A 40 -9.10 -15.54 3.26
N ALA A 41 -9.75 -14.44 3.66
CA ALA A 41 -9.35 -13.09 3.27
C ALA A 41 -7.95 -12.73 3.78
N ALA A 42 -7.60 -13.11 5.01
CA ALA A 42 -6.28 -12.85 5.59
C ALA A 42 -5.17 -13.60 4.83
N PHE A 43 -5.35 -14.90 4.54
CA PHE A 43 -4.40 -15.67 3.74
C PHE A 43 -4.25 -15.12 2.32
N PHE A 44 -5.36 -14.73 1.69
CA PHE A 44 -5.34 -14.11 0.37
C PHE A 44 -4.58 -12.77 0.39
N ALA A 45 -4.85 -11.91 1.37
CA ALA A 45 -4.14 -10.64 1.53
C ALA A 45 -2.64 -10.83 1.79
N ALA A 46 -2.24 -11.84 2.58
CA ALA A 46 -0.84 -12.18 2.82
C ALA A 46 -0.11 -12.59 1.53
N PHE A 47 -0.76 -13.40 0.68
CA PHE A 47 -0.18 -13.79 -0.59
C PHE A 47 -0.01 -12.62 -1.56
N VAL A 48 -1.06 -11.80 -1.73
CA VAL A 48 -1.03 -10.64 -2.62
C VAL A 48 -0.03 -9.58 -2.14
N SER A 49 0.07 -9.37 -0.82
CA SER A 49 1.02 -8.41 -0.25
C SER A 49 2.48 -8.84 -0.43
N MET A 50 2.80 -10.13 -0.38
CA MET A 50 4.14 -10.63 -0.67
C MET A 50 4.58 -10.28 -2.11
N LEU A 51 3.67 -10.44 -3.09
CA LEU A 51 3.95 -10.07 -4.48
C LEU A 51 4.11 -8.55 -4.64
N MET A 52 3.22 -7.77 -4.04
CA MET A 52 3.30 -6.31 -4.08
C MET A 52 4.56 -5.77 -3.40
N PHE A 53 5.02 -6.42 -2.32
CA PHE A 53 6.26 -6.09 -1.66
C PHE A 53 7.46 -6.26 -2.59
N VAL A 54 7.54 -7.37 -3.35
CA VAL A 54 8.62 -7.58 -4.32
C VAL A 54 8.60 -6.52 -5.42
N VAL A 55 7.43 -6.21 -5.98
CA VAL A 55 7.27 -5.16 -7.01
C VAL A 55 7.72 -3.81 -6.46
N TRP A 56 7.24 -3.44 -5.28
CA TRP A 56 7.57 -2.15 -4.68
C TRP A 56 9.03 -2.07 -4.23
N TRP A 57 9.62 -3.19 -3.81
CA TRP A 57 11.04 -3.30 -3.51
C TRP A 57 11.90 -3.04 -4.75
N TYR A 58 11.55 -3.60 -5.91
CA TYR A 58 12.27 -3.35 -7.16
C TYR A 58 12.09 -1.91 -7.66
N LEU A 59 10.88 -1.35 -7.55
CA LEU A 59 10.66 0.07 -7.84
C LEU A 59 11.48 0.95 -6.89
N GLY A 60 11.48 0.64 -5.60
CA GLY A 60 12.33 1.31 -4.60
C GLY A 60 13.80 1.24 -4.99
N ARG A 61 14.30 0.08 -5.40
CA ARG A 61 15.68 -0.06 -5.90
C ARG A 61 15.94 0.81 -7.13
N PHE A 62 15.01 0.89 -8.07
CA PHE A 62 15.13 1.74 -9.27
C PHE A 62 15.07 3.24 -8.97
N TYR A 63 14.25 3.66 -8.02
CA TYR A 63 14.17 5.07 -7.61
C TYR A 63 15.30 5.47 -6.64
N CYS A 64 15.81 4.54 -5.83
CA CYS A 64 16.93 4.74 -4.92
C CYS A 64 18.30 4.64 -5.62
N THR A 65 18.39 4.15 -6.86
CA THR A 65 19.54 4.45 -7.73
C THR A 65 19.44 5.92 -8.14
N ALA A 66 19.88 6.78 -7.24
CA ALA A 66 20.01 8.20 -7.50
C ALA A 66 21.02 8.37 -8.63
N PHE A 67 20.52 8.71 -9.82
CA PHE A 67 21.29 9.27 -10.92
C PHE A 67 21.89 10.62 -10.47
N TYR A 68 22.91 10.58 -9.62
CA TYR A 68 23.68 11.78 -9.29
C TYR A 68 24.57 12.07 -10.49
N TYR A 69 24.18 13.07 -11.28
CA TYR A 69 25.11 13.73 -12.20
C TYR A 69 26.15 14.49 -11.38
N VAL A 70 27.23 13.82 -11.00
CA VAL A 70 28.34 14.46 -10.28
C VAL A 70 29.16 15.26 -11.29
N LYS A 71 29.19 16.58 -11.11
CA LYS A 71 30.05 17.48 -11.87
C LYS A 71 31.43 17.46 -11.24
N GLY A 72 32.39 16.81 -11.90
CA GLY A 72 33.78 16.80 -11.41
C GLY A 72 34.42 18.20 -11.45
N PRO A 73 35.59 18.38 -10.81
CA PRO A 73 36.31 19.67 -10.74
C PRO A 73 36.69 20.26 -12.12
N ARG A 74 36.61 19.47 -13.20
CA ARG A 74 36.83 19.88 -14.60
C ARG A 74 35.54 20.07 -15.42
N GLY A 75 34.38 20.12 -14.79
CA GLY A 75 33.10 20.34 -15.45
C GLY A 75 32.58 19.17 -16.30
N ARG A 76 33.26 18.02 -16.30
CA ARG A 76 32.73 16.79 -16.90
C ARG A 76 31.64 16.21 -16.02
N ILE A 77 30.51 15.94 -16.64
CA ILE A 77 29.36 15.29 -16.06
C ILE A 77 29.54 13.79 -16.28
N THR A 78 29.71 13.02 -15.20
CA THR A 78 29.86 11.55 -15.27
C THR A 78 28.76 10.90 -14.45
N GLU A 79 28.06 9.94 -15.04
CA GLU A 79 27.07 9.12 -14.36
C GLU A 79 27.78 8.13 -13.43
N LYS A 80 27.50 8.19 -12.13
CA LYS A 80 28.04 7.27 -11.12
C LYS A 80 26.88 6.59 -10.40
N MET A 81 26.92 5.26 -10.34
CA MET A 81 25.80 4.45 -9.84
C MET A 81 25.83 4.13 -8.35
N ASP A 82 26.87 4.56 -7.62
CA ASP A 82 27.03 4.33 -6.18
C ASP A 82 27.66 5.57 -5.51
N VAL A 83 26.87 6.62 -5.31
CA VAL A 83 27.30 7.76 -4.47
C VAL A 83 26.48 7.71 -3.19
N THR A 84 27.13 7.41 -2.07
CA THR A 84 26.55 7.56 -0.74
C THR A 84 26.13 9.02 -0.55
N ALA A 85 24.92 9.27 -0.03
CA ALA A 85 24.39 10.63 0.16
C ALA A 85 25.22 11.51 1.13
N PHE A 86 26.24 10.94 1.78
CA PHE A 86 27.29 11.67 2.48
C PHE A 86 28.50 11.80 1.56
N GLY A 87 28.81 13.04 1.18
CA GLY A 87 30.07 13.38 0.54
C GLY A 87 31.22 13.09 1.51
N GLU A 88 31.86 11.93 1.36
CA GLU A 88 33.24 11.80 1.79
C GLU A 88 34.10 12.56 0.78
N GLU A 89 34.45 13.77 1.20
CA GLU A 89 35.55 14.55 0.65
C GLU A 89 36.84 13.71 0.73
N GLY A 90 37.33 13.30 -0.44
CA GLY A 90 38.71 12.88 -0.65
C GLY A 90 39.43 13.91 -1.49
#